data_AF-F6I7J4-F1
#
_entry.id   AF-F6I7J4-F1
#
_cell.length_a   1.000
_cell.length_b   1.000
_cell.length_c   1.000
_cell.angle_alpha   90.00
_cell.angle_beta   90.00
_cell.angle_gamma   90.00
#
_symmetry.space_group_name_H-M   'P 1'
#
loop_
_entity.id
_entity.type
_entity.pdbx_description
1 polymer ?
#
loop_
_entity_poly.entity_id
_entity_poly.type
_entity_poly.pdbx_seq_one_letter_code
_entity_poly.pdbx_strand_id
1 'polypeptide(L)'
;MRYKKRAKAMKSCWKKRELTFLILYALLFYIIIIRRSLQISHDYSHKVFGLRPGWVPDQLNKRAKAMKSCWKKRELTFLILYALLFYIIIIRRSLQISHDYSHKVFGLRPGWVPDQLNDVSDAQWRNFRGKLHILTVVFGIFAFVANMLRAYCQLKAKGMAVVWLLISLIYLAYLHGACIIFVLSIASANFLLVKIFARTKYFSSALWTFNLFFLIYNRIHEGYSFSTFGQHWAYLDNFRGAFRWHICFNFVILRMISFGYDFHWAHQDSHFDQKIFFFL
;
A
#
# COMPACT_ATOMS: atom_id res chain seq x y z
N MET A 1 -11.77 11.95 41.69
CA MET A 1 -12.60 11.41 40.57
C MET A 1 -12.89 12.40 39.42
N ARG A 2 -13.18 13.67 39.70
CA ARG A 2 -13.54 14.71 38.70
C ARG A 2 -12.45 14.99 37.64
N TYR A 3 -11.18 14.96 38.04
CA TYR A 3 -10.03 15.20 37.14
C TYR A 3 -9.82 14.08 36.11
N LYS A 4 -9.92 12.81 36.52
CA LYS A 4 -9.82 11.65 35.62
C LYS A 4 -10.96 11.62 34.59
N LYS A 5 -12.19 11.99 34.98
CA LYS A 5 -13.34 12.13 34.04
C LYS A 5 -13.12 13.27 33.03
N ARG A 6 -12.63 14.44 33.47
CA ARG A 6 -12.30 15.56 32.56
C ARG A 6 -11.16 15.24 31.59
N ALA A 7 -10.10 14.59 32.06
CA ALA A 7 -8.98 14.18 31.20
C ALA A 7 -9.43 13.15 30.14
N LYS A 8 -10.28 12.20 30.51
CA LYS A 8 -10.86 11.20 29.60
C LYS A 8 -11.79 11.85 28.56
N ALA A 9 -12.60 12.83 28.98
CA ALA A 9 -13.47 13.60 28.08
C ALA A 9 -12.68 14.49 27.10
N MET A 10 -11.62 15.17 27.57
CA MET A 10 -10.72 15.95 26.69
C MET A 10 -9.99 15.06 25.68
N LYS A 11 -9.48 13.90 26.12
CA LYS A 11 -8.83 12.92 25.22
C LYS A 11 -9.79 12.36 24.17
N SER A 12 -11.05 12.13 24.55
CA SER A 12 -12.11 11.72 23.62
C SER A 12 -12.50 12.81 22.63
N CYS A 13 -12.63 14.06 23.09
CA CYS A 13 -12.96 15.20 22.24
C CYS A 13 -11.84 15.50 21.24
N TRP A 14 -10.58 15.44 21.71
CA TRP A 14 -9.38 15.63 20.89
C TRP A 14 -9.25 14.54 19.81
N LYS A 15 -9.40 13.27 20.19
CA LYS A 15 -9.41 12.14 19.25
C LYS A 15 -10.53 12.25 18.21
N LYS A 16 -11.72 12.74 18.62
CA LYS A 16 -12.85 12.97 17.72
C LYS A 16 -12.52 14.09 16.71
N ARG A 17 -11.94 15.21 17.16
CA ARG A 17 -11.55 16.33 16.30
C ARG A 17 -10.43 15.98 15.31
N GLU A 18 -9.43 15.20 15.74
CA GLU A 18 -8.37 14.71 14.85
C GLU A 18 -8.90 13.73 13.82
N LEU A 19 -9.79 12.81 14.24
CA LEU A 19 -10.44 11.89 13.32
C LEU A 19 -11.29 12.66 12.30
N THR A 20 -12.02 13.70 12.72
CA THR A 20 -12.77 14.56 11.80
C THR A 20 -11.87 15.28 10.81
N PHE A 21 -10.73 15.83 11.26
CA PHE A 21 -9.76 16.50 10.39
C PHE A 21 -9.13 15.55 9.38
N LEU A 22 -8.73 14.35 9.83
CA LEU A 22 -8.16 13.31 8.96
C LEU A 22 -9.19 12.78 7.96
N ILE A 23 -10.45 12.63 8.37
CA ILE A 23 -11.55 12.25 7.46
C ILE A 23 -11.81 13.35 6.43
N LEU A 24 -11.91 14.62 6.85
CA LEU A 24 -12.10 15.75 5.92
C LEU A 24 -10.93 15.88 4.94
N TYR A 25 -9.71 15.69 5.42
CA TYR A 25 -8.50 15.72 4.60
C TYR A 25 -8.47 14.53 3.62
N ALA A 26 -8.79 13.32 4.08
CA ALA A 26 -8.91 12.14 3.23
C ALA A 26 -10.02 12.31 2.18
N LEU A 27 -11.17 12.90 2.55
CA LEU A 27 -12.25 13.21 1.63
C LEU A 27 -11.84 14.27 0.60
N LEU A 28 -11.16 15.34 1.01
CA LEU A 28 -10.63 16.35 0.09
C LEU A 28 -9.60 15.74 -0.87
N PHE A 29 -8.68 14.93 -0.36
CA PHE A 29 -7.70 14.21 -1.16
C PHE A 29 -8.38 13.24 -2.14
N TYR A 30 -9.38 12.49 -1.67
CA TYR A 30 -10.16 11.56 -2.48
C TYR A 30 -10.98 12.28 -3.55
N ILE A 31 -11.59 13.43 -3.24
CA ILE A 31 -12.29 14.29 -4.20
C ILE A 31 -11.31 14.82 -5.27
N ILE A 32 -10.10 15.24 -4.88
CA ILE A 32 -9.08 15.70 -5.82
C ILE A 32 -8.64 14.56 -6.76
N ILE A 33 -8.40 13.36 -6.21
CA ILE A 33 -8.04 12.18 -7.01
C ILE A 33 -9.18 11.75 -7.93
N ILE A 34 -10.41 11.68 -7.43
CA ILE A 34 -11.59 11.31 -8.22
C ILE A 34 -11.82 12.34 -9.33
N ARG A 35 -11.77 13.65 -9.01
CA ARG A 35 -11.93 14.70 -10.00
C ARG A 35 -10.86 14.57 -11.09
N ARG A 36 -9.62 14.26 -10.72
CA ARG A 36 -8.54 14.01 -11.68
C ARG A 36 -8.76 12.74 -12.50
N SER A 37 -9.23 11.66 -11.88
CA SER A 37 -9.55 10.41 -12.58
C SER A 37 -10.69 10.61 -13.59
N LEU A 38 -11.73 11.37 -13.22
CA LEU A 38 -12.82 11.78 -14.12
C LEU A 38 -12.35 12.71 -15.23
N GLN A 39 -11.45 13.65 -14.93
CA GLN A 39 -10.95 14.61 -15.91
C GLN A 39 -10.02 13.94 -16.92
N ILE A 40 -9.21 12.97 -16.48
CA ILE A 40 -8.45 12.07 -17.37
C ILE A 40 -9.43 11.26 -18.22
N SER A 41 -10.47 10.66 -17.64
CA SER A 41 -11.48 9.92 -18.39
C SER A 41 -12.21 10.77 -19.44
N HIS A 42 -12.47 12.06 -19.15
CA HIS A 42 -13.12 12.99 -20.08
C HIS A 42 -12.17 13.42 -21.22
N ASP A 43 -10.90 13.67 -20.91
CA ASP A 43 -9.84 13.95 -21.90
C ASP A 43 -9.61 12.75 -22.84
N TYR A 44 -9.73 11.52 -22.32
CA TYR A 44 -9.70 10.31 -23.12
C TYR A 44 -10.96 10.15 -23.98
N SER A 45 -12.15 10.49 -23.46
CA SER A 45 -13.40 10.49 -24.23
C SER A 45 -13.33 11.44 -25.44
N HIS A 46 -12.75 12.63 -25.28
CA HIS A 46 -12.65 13.62 -26.36
C HIS A 46 -11.65 13.22 -27.47
N LYS A 47 -10.67 12.35 -27.15
CA LYS A 47 -9.81 11.70 -28.15
C LYS A 47 -10.50 10.54 -28.87
N VAL A 48 -11.46 9.89 -28.22
CA VAL A 48 -12.22 8.73 -28.73
C VAL A 48 -13.41 9.15 -29.62
N PHE A 49 -14.01 10.33 -29.40
CA PHE A 49 -15.20 10.81 -30.14
C PHE A 49 -14.90 11.72 -31.37
N GLY A 50 -13.70 11.62 -31.96
CA GLY A 50 -13.54 11.90 -33.40
C GLY A 50 -13.60 13.37 -33.86
N LEU A 51 -12.57 14.16 -33.55
CA LEU A 51 -12.16 15.25 -34.44
C LEU A 51 -10.92 14.80 -35.20
N ARG A 52 -11.06 14.66 -36.53
CA ARG A 52 -9.99 14.21 -37.44
C ARG A 52 -8.76 15.13 -37.27
N PRO A 53 -7.54 14.60 -37.08
CA PRO A 53 -6.34 15.41 -36.80
C PRO A 53 -5.95 16.45 -37.87
N GLY A 54 -6.55 16.39 -39.06
CA GLY A 54 -6.20 17.24 -40.20
C GLY A 54 -6.97 18.57 -40.34
N TRP A 55 -7.95 18.87 -39.46
CA TRP A 55 -8.78 20.09 -39.57
C TRP A 55 -8.55 21.11 -38.45
N VAL A 56 -7.64 20.84 -37.51
CA VAL A 56 -7.30 21.77 -36.43
C VAL A 56 -6.03 22.53 -36.83
N PRO A 57 -6.07 23.87 -36.94
CA PRO A 57 -4.88 24.64 -37.27
C PRO A 57 -3.72 24.29 -36.33
N ASP A 58 -2.51 24.09 -36.88
CA ASP A 58 -1.31 23.74 -36.10
C ASP A 58 -1.06 24.66 -34.90
N GLN A 59 -1.50 25.91 -35.02
CA GLN A 59 -1.48 26.91 -33.95
C GLN A 59 -2.36 26.54 -32.75
N LEU A 60 -3.56 25.98 -32.97
CA LEU A 60 -4.46 25.51 -31.92
C LEU A 60 -3.91 24.27 -31.22
N ASN A 61 -3.30 23.34 -31.96
CA ASN A 61 -2.70 22.15 -31.38
C ASN A 61 -1.44 22.48 -30.56
N LYS A 62 -0.58 23.39 -31.06
CA LYS A 62 0.57 23.93 -30.30
C LYS A 62 0.12 24.66 -29.03
N ARG A 63 -0.92 25.50 -29.12
CA ARG A 63 -1.50 26.20 -27.95
C ARG A 63 -2.10 25.23 -26.94
N ALA A 64 -2.85 24.21 -27.37
CA ALA A 64 -3.41 23.20 -26.49
C ALA A 64 -2.31 22.39 -25.78
N LYS A 65 -1.25 21.99 -26.50
CA LYS A 65 -0.10 21.27 -25.94
C LYS A 65 0.69 22.13 -24.95
N ALA A 66 0.87 23.42 -25.24
CA ALA A 66 1.51 24.39 -24.35
C ALA A 66 0.67 24.64 -23.09
N MET A 67 -0.64 24.82 -23.22
CA MET A 67 -1.58 24.96 -22.09
C MET A 67 -1.55 23.72 -21.20
N LYS A 68 -1.58 22.51 -21.78
CA LYS A 68 -1.52 21.24 -21.05
C LYS A 68 -0.21 21.06 -20.28
N SER A 69 0.91 21.44 -20.88
CA SER A 69 2.24 21.44 -20.23
C SER A 69 2.29 22.42 -19.05
N CYS A 70 1.77 23.64 -19.25
CA CYS A 70 1.69 24.65 -18.19
C CYS A 70 0.79 24.21 -17.03
N TRP A 71 -0.34 23.56 -17.35
CA TRP A 71 -1.26 23.02 -16.36
C TRP A 71 -0.63 21.89 -15.54
N LYS A 72 0.09 20.96 -16.20
CA LYS A 72 0.81 19.87 -15.53
C LYS A 72 1.93 20.39 -14.63
N LYS A 73 2.65 21.44 -15.06
CA LYS A 73 3.65 22.14 -14.22
C LYS A 73 2.99 22.79 -13.00
N ARG A 74 1.90 23.53 -13.20
CA ARG A 74 1.16 24.19 -12.12
C ARG A 74 0.56 23.20 -11.12
N GLU A 75 0.08 22.06 -11.60
CA GLU A 75 -0.40 20.97 -10.77
C GLU A 75 0.73 20.33 -9.95
N LEU A 76 1.88 20.06 -10.57
CA LEU A 76 3.06 19.57 -9.86
C LEU A 76 3.50 20.56 -8.78
N THR A 77 3.55 21.86 -9.10
CA THR A 77 3.85 22.93 -8.13
C THR A 77 2.85 22.92 -6.98
N PHE A 78 1.55 22.78 -7.26
CA PHE A 78 0.52 22.69 -6.22
C PHE A 78 0.71 21.46 -5.32
N LEU A 79 0.99 20.29 -5.90
CA LEU A 79 1.25 19.05 -5.15
C LEU A 79 2.51 19.18 -4.28
N ILE A 80 3.57 19.82 -4.77
CA ILE A 80 4.79 20.09 -4.01
C ILE A 80 4.50 21.05 -2.86
N LEU A 81 3.81 22.17 -3.11
CA LEU A 81 3.43 23.14 -2.08
C LEU A 81 2.55 22.50 -1.02
N TYR A 82 1.60 21.68 -1.43
CA TYR A 82 0.74 20.91 -0.53
C TYR A 82 1.54 19.93 0.33
N ALA A 83 2.44 19.16 -0.27
CA ALA A 83 3.31 18.24 0.46
C ALA A 83 4.18 19.00 1.47
N LEU A 84 4.76 20.12 1.07
CA LEU A 84 5.59 20.96 1.93
C LEU A 84 4.79 21.55 3.11
N LEU A 85 3.60 22.11 2.86
CA LEU A 85 2.68 22.59 3.89
C LEU A 85 2.27 21.45 4.84
N PHE A 86 1.95 20.28 4.30
CA PHE A 86 1.62 19.11 5.09
C PHE A 86 2.77 18.71 6.01
N TYR A 87 3.99 18.58 5.50
CA TYR A 87 5.16 18.26 6.31
C TYR A 87 5.44 19.33 7.36
N ILE A 88 5.33 20.62 7.03
CA ILE A 88 5.48 21.71 8.00
C ILE A 88 4.45 21.59 9.12
N ILE A 89 3.18 21.33 8.81
CA ILE A 89 2.12 21.16 9.81
C ILE A 89 2.40 19.95 10.70
N ILE A 90 2.78 18.81 10.11
CA ILE A 90 3.09 17.59 10.84
C ILE A 90 4.31 17.77 11.74
N ILE A 91 5.39 18.37 11.25
CA ILE A 91 6.60 18.63 12.03
C ILE A 91 6.29 19.60 13.17
N ARG A 92 5.61 20.73 12.89
CA ARG A 92 5.22 21.69 13.93
C ARG A 92 4.35 21.04 15.01
N ARG A 93 3.35 20.25 14.62
CA ARG A 93 2.50 19.51 15.56
C ARG A 93 3.29 18.49 16.36
N SER A 94 4.17 17.74 15.70
CA SER A 94 5.02 16.74 16.35
C SER A 94 5.96 17.40 17.36
N LEU A 95 6.56 18.55 17.03
CA LEU A 95 7.41 19.33 17.93
C LEU A 95 6.60 19.87 19.11
N GLN A 96 5.39 20.39 18.86
CA GLN A 96 4.51 20.88 19.91
C GLN A 96 4.12 19.76 20.89
N ILE A 97 3.73 18.58 20.37
CA ILE A 97 3.43 17.40 21.20
C ILE A 97 4.68 16.95 21.98
N SER A 98 5.86 16.97 21.35
CA SER A 98 7.12 16.65 22.03
C SER A 98 7.38 17.58 23.21
N HIS A 99 7.15 18.88 23.03
CA HIS A 99 7.33 19.89 24.08
C HIS A 99 6.29 19.72 25.21
N ASP A 100 5.02 19.52 24.85
CA ASP A 100 3.89 19.38 25.79
C ASP A 100 3.97 18.08 26.64
N TYR A 101 4.61 17.03 26.13
CA TYR A 101 4.76 15.73 26.81
C TYR A 101 6.22 15.43 27.22
N SER A 102 7.09 16.44 27.20
CA SER A 102 8.53 16.32 27.52
C SER A 102 8.81 15.71 28.90
N HIS A 103 7.91 15.89 29.86
CA HIS A 103 8.21 15.64 31.27
C HIS A 103 8.02 14.20 31.79
N LYS A 104 7.63 13.20 30.97
CA LYS A 104 7.55 11.80 31.43
C LYS A 104 7.40 10.83 30.25
N VAL A 105 8.51 10.57 29.54
CA VAL A 105 8.56 9.49 28.56
C VAL A 105 8.88 8.18 29.29
N PHE A 106 7.86 7.34 29.47
CA PHE A 106 8.01 6.04 30.11
C PHE A 106 8.52 5.00 29.10
N GLY A 107 9.35 4.07 29.56
CA GLY A 107 9.86 3.00 28.70
C GLY A 107 11.07 3.41 27.85
N LEU A 108 11.83 4.41 28.30
CA LEU A 108 13.17 4.67 27.77
C LEU A 108 14.19 3.74 28.45
N ARG A 109 15.07 3.13 27.67
CA ARG A 109 16.19 2.31 28.18
C ARG A 109 17.49 2.66 27.44
N PRO A 110 18.67 2.56 28.08
CA PRO A 110 19.94 2.74 27.39
C PRO A 110 20.05 1.82 26.16
N GLY A 111 20.49 2.37 25.03
CA GLY A 111 20.68 1.65 23.77
C GLY A 111 22.13 1.19 23.55
N TRP A 112 22.42 0.73 22.32
CA TRP A 112 23.80 0.45 21.90
C TRP A 112 24.62 1.73 21.65
N VAL A 113 23.97 2.89 21.52
CA VAL A 113 24.63 4.17 21.21
C VAL A 113 24.82 4.83 22.57
N PRO A 114 26.06 5.21 22.92
CA PRO A 114 26.35 5.95 24.15
C PRO A 114 25.43 7.17 24.25
N ASP A 115 24.90 7.41 25.45
CA ASP A 115 24.04 8.56 25.78
C ASP A 115 22.70 8.65 25.01
N GLN A 116 22.36 7.65 24.19
CA GLN A 116 21.07 7.58 23.52
C GLN A 116 20.10 6.65 24.26
N LEU A 117 19.03 7.25 24.78
CA LEU A 117 17.89 6.52 25.33
C LEU A 117 16.98 6.03 24.22
N ASN A 118 16.68 4.74 24.26
CA ASN A 118 15.83 4.07 23.29
C ASN A 118 14.42 3.90 23.83
N ASP A 119 13.44 4.30 23.02
CA ASP A 119 12.04 3.95 23.26
C ASP A 119 11.85 2.43 23.09
N VAL A 120 11.39 1.79 24.16
CA VAL A 120 11.00 0.39 24.22
C VAL A 120 9.52 0.22 24.57
N SER A 121 8.71 1.28 24.54
CA SER A 121 7.26 1.18 24.77
C SER A 121 6.55 0.42 23.64
N ASP A 122 6.97 0.63 22.40
CA ASP A 122 6.43 -0.06 21.23
C ASP A 122 7.02 -1.48 21.08
N ALA A 123 6.14 -2.49 21.12
CA ALA A 123 6.53 -3.88 21.01
C ALA A 123 7.02 -4.27 19.61
N GLN A 124 6.50 -3.66 18.54
CA GLN A 124 6.91 -3.94 17.17
C GLN A 124 8.32 -3.39 16.91
N TRP A 125 8.55 -2.13 17.29
CA TRP A 125 9.85 -1.48 17.14
C TRP A 125 10.92 -2.17 18.00
N ARG A 126 10.59 -2.50 19.25
CA ARG A 126 11.48 -3.25 20.15
C ARG A 126 11.86 -4.61 19.58
N ASN A 127 10.88 -5.37 19.06
CA ASN A 127 11.14 -6.69 18.46
C ASN A 127 11.96 -6.60 17.18
N PHE A 128 11.66 -5.64 16.30
CA PHE A 128 12.41 -5.41 15.07
C PHE A 128 13.87 -5.07 15.38
N ARG A 129 14.10 -4.07 16.22
CA ARG A 129 15.45 -3.63 16.61
C ARG A 129 16.22 -4.76 17.31
N GLY A 130 15.57 -5.44 18.25
CA GLY A 130 16.18 -6.54 19.00
C GLY A 130 16.58 -7.73 18.11
N LYS A 131 15.87 -7.95 16.99
CA LYS A 131 16.17 -9.03 16.04
C LYS A 131 16.94 -8.55 14.81
N LEU A 132 17.33 -7.27 14.74
CA LEU A 132 17.94 -6.68 13.56
C LEU A 132 19.25 -7.38 13.19
N HIS A 133 20.10 -7.69 14.17
CA HIS A 133 21.35 -8.41 13.93
C HIS A 133 21.11 -9.83 13.37
N ILE A 134 20.13 -10.57 13.91
CA ILE A 134 19.73 -11.89 13.41
C ILE A 134 19.24 -11.76 11.97
N LEU A 135 18.40 -10.76 11.69
CA LEU A 135 17.87 -10.51 10.37
C LEU A 135 18.99 -10.20 9.35
N THR A 136 19.99 -9.41 9.74
CA THR A 136 21.15 -9.10 8.92
C THR A 136 21.95 -10.36 8.56
N VAL A 137 22.21 -11.23 9.55
CA VAL A 137 22.93 -12.50 9.32
C VAL A 137 22.13 -13.40 8.39
N VAL A 138 20.84 -13.58 8.64
CA VAL A 138 19.95 -14.39 7.80
C VAL A 138 19.90 -13.86 6.36
N PHE A 139 19.80 -12.53 6.18
CA PHE A 139 19.80 -11.91 4.86
C PHE A 139 21.15 -12.09 4.14
N GLY A 140 22.26 -12.00 4.89
CA GLY A 140 23.60 -12.27 4.36
C GLY A 140 23.75 -13.72 3.86
N ILE A 141 23.33 -14.70 4.67
CA ILE A 141 23.34 -16.12 4.29
C ILE A 141 22.44 -16.35 3.06
N PHE A 142 21.25 -15.78 3.05
CA PHE A 142 20.32 -15.87 1.93
C PHE A 142 20.92 -15.31 0.63
N ALA A 143 21.51 -14.11 0.69
CA ALA A 143 22.16 -13.49 -0.48
C ALA A 143 23.36 -14.31 -0.96
N PHE A 144 24.17 -14.81 -0.02
CA PHE A 144 25.31 -15.69 -0.34
C PHE A 144 24.85 -16.97 -1.04
N VAL A 145 23.92 -17.72 -0.45
CA VAL A 145 23.39 -18.97 -1.03
C VAL A 145 22.77 -18.72 -2.40
N ALA A 146 22.00 -17.65 -2.56
CA ALA A 146 21.39 -17.35 -3.85
C ALA A 146 22.42 -16.98 -4.93
N ASN A 147 23.46 -16.23 -4.57
CA ASN A 147 24.55 -15.90 -5.49
C ASN A 147 25.38 -17.14 -5.84
N MET A 148 25.64 -18.01 -4.88
CA MET A 148 26.31 -19.30 -5.11
C MET A 148 25.48 -20.19 -6.03
N LEU A 149 24.19 -20.37 -5.76
CA LEU A 149 23.31 -21.16 -6.61
C LEU A 149 23.25 -20.60 -8.04
N ARG A 150 23.22 -19.27 -8.19
CA ARG A 150 23.27 -18.63 -9.50
C ARG A 150 24.58 -18.93 -10.23
N ALA A 151 25.72 -18.84 -9.53
CA ALA A 151 27.05 -19.05 -10.10
C ALA A 151 27.29 -20.53 -10.46
N TYR A 152 26.95 -21.46 -9.57
CA TYR A 152 27.21 -22.88 -9.75
C TYR A 152 26.19 -23.57 -10.67
N CYS A 153 24.89 -23.25 -10.56
CA CYS A 153 23.85 -23.90 -11.35
C CYS A 153 23.54 -23.16 -12.67
N GLN A 154 24.26 -22.08 -13.01
CA GLN A 154 24.09 -21.29 -14.23
C GLN A 154 22.61 -20.94 -14.52
N LEU A 155 21.85 -20.67 -13.45
CA LEU A 155 20.40 -20.49 -13.55
C LEU A 155 20.07 -19.20 -14.31
N LYS A 156 19.31 -19.33 -15.39
CA LYS A 156 18.71 -18.20 -16.10
C LYS A 156 17.70 -17.49 -15.19
N ALA A 157 17.30 -16.27 -15.56
CA ALA A 157 16.36 -15.44 -14.78
C ALA A 157 15.08 -16.19 -14.36
N LYS A 158 14.51 -17.01 -15.26
CA LYS A 158 13.33 -17.84 -14.96
C LYS A 158 13.60 -18.89 -13.88
N GLY A 159 14.75 -19.57 -13.93
CA GLY A 159 15.15 -20.56 -12.93
C GLY A 159 15.37 -19.92 -11.56
N MET A 160 16.04 -18.77 -11.53
CA MET A 160 16.21 -17.99 -10.30
C MET A 160 14.87 -17.55 -9.71
N ALA A 161 13.90 -17.14 -10.54
CA ALA A 161 12.57 -16.75 -10.06
C ALA A 161 11.85 -17.91 -9.33
N VAL A 162 11.97 -19.14 -9.81
CA VAL A 162 11.42 -20.33 -9.14
C VAL A 162 12.09 -20.55 -7.79
N VAL A 163 13.41 -20.45 -7.72
CA VAL A 163 14.17 -20.58 -6.46
C VAL A 163 13.70 -19.53 -5.45
N TRP A 164 13.63 -18.26 -5.87
CA TRP A 164 13.16 -17.18 -5.01
C TRP A 164 11.73 -17.40 -4.53
N LEU A 165 10.85 -17.92 -5.39
CA LEU A 165 9.48 -18.25 -5.04
C LEU A 165 9.42 -19.36 -3.99
N LEU A 166 10.20 -20.44 -4.16
CA LEU A 166 10.25 -21.55 -3.21
C LEU A 166 10.77 -21.10 -1.85
N ILE A 167 11.89 -20.37 -1.81
CA ILE A 167 12.43 -19.84 -0.55
C ILE A 167 11.44 -18.89 0.11
N SER A 168 10.79 -18.02 -0.66
CA SER A 168 9.77 -17.10 -0.14
C SER A 168 8.56 -17.85 0.42
N LEU A 169 8.13 -18.94 -0.23
CA LEU A 169 7.01 -19.76 0.22
C LEU A 169 7.35 -20.48 1.53
N ILE A 170 8.55 -21.05 1.64
CA ILE A 170 9.05 -21.66 2.88
C ILE A 170 9.08 -20.62 4.01
N TYR A 171 9.61 -19.43 3.74
CA TYR A 171 9.67 -18.36 4.72
C TYR A 171 8.28 -17.88 5.14
N LEU A 172 7.34 -17.76 4.21
CA LEU A 172 5.96 -17.37 4.50
C LEU A 172 5.24 -18.44 5.31
N ALA A 173 5.49 -19.72 5.03
CA ALA A 173 4.95 -20.84 5.79
C ALA A 173 5.50 -20.87 7.22
N TYR A 174 6.79 -20.58 7.40
CA TYR A 174 7.38 -20.42 8.73
C TYR A 174 6.75 -19.25 9.52
N LEU A 175 6.55 -18.10 8.87
CA LEU A 175 6.02 -16.91 9.55
C LEU A 175 4.54 -17.02 9.93
N HIS A 176 3.71 -17.60 9.06
CA HIS A 176 2.26 -17.59 9.22
C HIS A 176 1.65 -18.97 9.50
N GLY A 177 2.44 -20.05 9.39
CA GLY A 177 1.97 -21.41 9.60
C GLY A 177 0.83 -21.76 8.65
N ALA A 178 -0.22 -22.41 9.16
CA ALA A 178 -1.39 -22.79 8.38
C ALA A 178 -2.14 -21.58 7.78
N CYS A 179 -2.06 -20.41 8.43
CA CYS A 179 -2.76 -19.20 7.95
C CYS A 179 -2.25 -18.67 6.60
N ILE A 180 -1.12 -19.18 6.08
CA ILE A 180 -0.66 -18.87 4.72
C ILE A 180 -1.72 -19.16 3.66
N ILE A 181 -2.57 -20.17 3.90
CA ILE A 181 -3.66 -20.55 3.01
C ILE A 181 -4.57 -19.35 2.76
N PHE A 182 -4.97 -18.62 3.81
CA PHE A 182 -5.83 -17.45 3.66
C PHE A 182 -5.18 -16.33 2.85
N VAL A 183 -3.90 -16.05 3.13
CA VAL A 183 -3.15 -15.01 2.40
C VAL A 183 -3.07 -15.34 0.92
N LEU A 184 -2.69 -16.58 0.59
CA LEU A 184 -2.59 -17.05 -0.79
C LEU A 184 -3.97 -17.09 -1.47
N SER A 185 -5.00 -17.59 -0.81
CA SER A 185 -6.36 -17.63 -1.36
C SER A 185 -6.88 -16.23 -1.71
N ILE A 186 -6.72 -15.24 -0.83
CA ILE A 186 -7.18 -13.86 -1.11
C ILE A 186 -6.33 -13.24 -2.24
N ALA A 187 -5.01 -13.44 -2.21
CA ALA A 187 -4.12 -12.93 -3.26
C ALA A 187 -4.46 -13.54 -4.63
N SER A 188 -4.69 -14.85 -4.69
CA SER A 188 -5.11 -15.57 -5.90
C SER A 188 -6.48 -15.12 -6.38
N ALA A 189 -7.45 -14.96 -5.48
CA ALA A 189 -8.77 -14.43 -5.83
C ALA A 189 -8.68 -13.02 -6.43
N ASN A 190 -7.86 -12.14 -5.86
CA ASN A 190 -7.61 -10.81 -6.45
C ASN A 190 -6.93 -10.89 -7.80
N PHE A 191 -5.94 -11.78 -7.96
CA PHE A 191 -5.28 -11.99 -9.25
C PHE A 191 -6.29 -12.43 -10.32
N LEU A 192 -7.16 -13.39 -10.00
CA LEU A 192 -8.23 -13.82 -10.90
C LEU A 192 -9.22 -12.70 -11.21
N LEU A 193 -9.64 -11.94 -10.20
CA LEU A 193 -10.49 -10.77 -10.37
C LEU A 193 -9.85 -9.77 -11.35
N VAL A 194 -8.57 -9.44 -11.17
CA VAL A 194 -7.85 -8.55 -12.09
C VAL A 194 -7.83 -9.14 -13.49
N LYS A 195 -7.48 -10.41 -13.66
CA LYS A 195 -7.40 -11.06 -14.98
C LYS A 195 -8.74 -11.06 -15.73
N ILE A 196 -9.85 -11.23 -15.03
CA ILE A 196 -11.20 -11.28 -15.61
C ILE A 196 -11.73 -9.85 -15.89
N PHE A 197 -11.62 -8.95 -14.91
CA PHE A 197 -12.29 -7.65 -14.97
C PHE A 197 -11.43 -6.52 -15.54
N ALA A 198 -10.12 -6.70 -15.75
CA ALA A 198 -9.22 -5.63 -16.22
C ALA A 198 -9.60 -5.01 -17.58
N ARG A 199 -10.47 -5.64 -18.37
CA ARG A 199 -10.96 -5.07 -19.65
C ARG A 199 -12.28 -4.31 -19.51
N THR A 200 -12.86 -4.29 -18.31
CA THR A 200 -14.19 -3.74 -18.07
C THR A 200 -14.14 -2.34 -17.48
N LYS A 201 -15.14 -1.51 -17.81
CA LYS A 201 -15.27 -0.15 -17.24
C LYS A 201 -15.45 -0.17 -15.72
N TYR A 202 -15.99 -1.26 -15.17
CA TYR A 202 -16.24 -1.44 -13.74
C TYR A 202 -15.03 -1.95 -12.96
N PHE A 203 -13.88 -2.16 -13.62
CA PHE A 203 -12.66 -2.70 -13.01
C PHE A 203 -12.28 -1.99 -11.70
N SER A 204 -12.18 -0.66 -11.74
CA SER A 204 -11.78 0.15 -10.59
C SER A 204 -12.71 -0.07 -9.41
N SER A 205 -14.03 -0.07 -9.66
CA SER A 205 -15.03 -0.32 -8.60
C SER A 205 -14.91 -1.74 -8.04
N ALA A 206 -14.81 -2.74 -8.89
CA ALA A 206 -14.71 -4.14 -8.47
C ALA A 206 -13.44 -4.40 -7.64
N LEU A 207 -12.30 -3.86 -8.07
CA LEU A 207 -11.02 -3.99 -7.36
C LEU A 207 -11.06 -3.33 -5.98
N TRP A 208 -11.57 -2.11 -5.87
CA TRP A 208 -11.69 -1.40 -4.60
C TRP A 208 -12.67 -2.07 -3.65
N THR A 209 -13.85 -2.48 -4.13
CA THR A 209 -14.84 -3.18 -3.30
C THR A 209 -14.25 -4.47 -2.75
N PHE A 210 -13.58 -5.28 -3.57
CA PHE A 210 -12.93 -6.51 -3.12
C PHE A 210 -11.86 -6.24 -2.05
N ASN A 211 -10.93 -5.32 -2.31
CA ASN A 211 -9.82 -5.05 -1.41
C ASN A 211 -10.29 -4.42 -0.09
N LEU A 212 -11.26 -3.49 -0.14
CA LEU A 212 -11.84 -2.86 1.05
C LEU A 212 -12.65 -3.85 1.88
N PHE A 213 -13.41 -4.73 1.23
CA PHE A 213 -14.14 -5.80 1.89
C PHE A 213 -13.18 -6.68 2.72
N PHE A 214 -12.12 -7.20 2.11
CA PHE A 214 -11.16 -8.03 2.83
C PHE A 214 -10.39 -7.26 3.91
N LEU A 215 -10.10 -5.98 3.71
CA LEU A 215 -9.47 -5.14 4.74
C LEU A 215 -10.35 -5.01 5.98
N ILE A 216 -11.64 -4.69 5.79
CA ILE A 216 -12.61 -4.54 6.87
C ILE A 216 -12.87 -5.89 7.54
N TYR A 217 -13.09 -6.93 6.75
CA TYR A 217 -13.39 -8.27 7.25
C TYR A 217 -12.23 -8.84 8.07
N ASN A 218 -10.98 -8.70 7.59
CA ASN A 218 -9.79 -9.06 8.37
C ASN A 218 -9.68 -8.28 9.69
N ARG A 219 -10.10 -7.01 9.70
CA ARG A 219 -10.04 -6.16 10.89
C ARG A 219 -11.09 -6.54 11.92
N ILE A 220 -12.30 -6.90 11.50
CA ILE A 220 -13.40 -7.28 12.40
C ILE A 220 -13.09 -8.63 13.07
N HIS A 221 -12.55 -9.58 12.32
CA HIS A 221 -12.28 -10.92 12.84
C HIS A 221 -10.90 -11.06 13.52
N GLU A 222 -10.06 -10.02 13.52
CA GLU A 222 -8.66 -10.08 13.97
C GLU A 222 -7.88 -11.26 13.33
N GLY A 223 -8.19 -11.57 12.07
CA GLY A 223 -7.75 -12.75 11.34
C GLY A 223 -8.64 -13.99 11.55
N TYR A 224 -8.65 -14.88 10.57
CA TYR A 224 -9.59 -16.02 10.57
C TYR A 224 -9.11 -17.17 11.44
N SER A 225 -10.06 -17.90 12.02
CA SER A 225 -9.84 -19.19 12.66
C SER A 225 -10.34 -20.32 11.77
N PHE A 226 -9.59 -21.40 11.71
CA PHE A 226 -9.98 -22.61 10.99
C PHE A 226 -11.20 -23.27 11.64
N SER A 227 -11.33 -23.17 12.98
CA SER A 227 -12.49 -23.65 13.73
C SER A 227 -13.83 -23.05 13.28
N THR A 228 -13.83 -21.81 12.77
CA THR A 228 -15.03 -21.15 12.26
C THR A 228 -15.56 -21.79 10.97
N PHE A 229 -14.68 -22.44 10.19
CA PHE A 229 -15.06 -23.12 8.95
C PHE A 229 -15.48 -24.57 9.16
N GLY A 230 -15.20 -25.15 10.33
CA GLY A 230 -15.60 -26.51 10.66
C GLY A 230 -14.66 -27.15 11.66
N GLN A 231 -15.22 -28.05 12.47
CA GLN A 231 -14.50 -28.71 13.56
C GLN A 231 -13.34 -29.59 13.05
N HIS A 232 -13.44 -30.13 11.83
CA HIS A 232 -12.36 -30.89 11.17
C HIS A 232 -11.08 -30.07 10.96
N TRP A 233 -11.20 -28.76 10.76
CA TRP A 233 -10.05 -27.88 10.52
C TRP A 233 -9.51 -27.22 11.79
N ALA A 234 -10.20 -27.40 12.93
CA ALA A 234 -9.83 -26.75 14.20
C ALA A 234 -8.40 -27.10 14.66
N TYR A 235 -7.89 -28.29 14.32
CA TYR A 235 -6.50 -28.66 14.63
C TYR A 235 -5.47 -27.71 14.00
N LEU A 236 -5.74 -27.14 12.83
CA LEU A 236 -4.85 -26.19 12.15
C LEU A 236 -4.72 -24.86 12.90
N ASP A 237 -5.66 -24.52 13.79
CA ASP A 237 -5.54 -23.32 14.63
C ASP A 237 -4.35 -23.40 15.61
N ASN A 238 -3.87 -24.61 15.92
CA ASN A 238 -2.66 -24.79 16.74
C ASN A 238 -1.37 -24.41 15.98
N PHE A 239 -1.42 -24.33 14.66
CA PHE A 239 -0.29 -23.98 13.79
C PHE A 239 -0.39 -22.54 13.28
N ARG A 240 -0.77 -21.61 14.15
CA ARG A 240 -0.67 -20.18 13.88
C ARG A 240 0.79 -19.78 14.04
N GLY A 241 1.45 -19.43 12.92
CA GLY A 241 2.88 -19.13 12.89
C GLY A 241 3.30 -17.95 13.78
N ALA A 242 4.59 -17.62 13.75
CA ALA A 242 5.21 -16.63 14.65
C ALA A 242 4.62 -15.21 14.56
N PHE A 243 3.99 -14.84 13.44
CA PHE A 243 3.46 -13.51 13.22
C PHE A 243 2.00 -13.51 12.76
N ARG A 244 1.22 -12.57 13.30
CA ARG A 244 -0.18 -12.33 12.93
C ARG A 244 -0.27 -11.86 11.48
N TRP A 245 -0.74 -12.75 10.60
CA TRP A 245 -0.78 -12.52 9.15
C TRP A 245 -1.60 -11.29 8.76
N HIS A 246 -2.74 -11.05 9.41
CA HIS A 246 -3.65 -9.95 9.09
C HIS A 246 -3.04 -8.55 9.28
N ILE A 247 -2.01 -8.40 10.12
CA ILE A 247 -1.31 -7.12 10.31
C ILE A 247 -0.47 -6.78 9.08
N CYS A 248 0.33 -7.74 8.60
CA CYS A 248 1.14 -7.57 7.38
C CYS A 248 0.27 -7.51 6.12
N PHE A 249 -0.89 -8.16 6.14
CA PHE A 249 -1.79 -8.24 4.99
C PHE A 249 -2.24 -6.87 4.46
N ASN A 250 -2.31 -5.85 5.32
CA ASN A 250 -2.60 -4.48 4.90
C ASN A 250 -1.63 -3.98 3.81
N PHE A 251 -0.35 -4.32 3.90
CA PHE A 251 0.65 -3.99 2.88
C PHE A 251 0.53 -4.86 1.62
N VAL A 252 -0.04 -6.05 1.73
CA VAL A 252 -0.31 -6.95 0.60
C VAL A 252 -1.46 -6.41 -0.24
N ILE A 253 -2.53 -5.93 0.41
CA ILE A 253 -3.67 -5.26 -0.26
C ILE A 253 -3.19 -4.09 -1.12
N LEU A 254 -2.30 -3.24 -0.59
CA LEU A 254 -1.75 -2.12 -1.37
C LEU A 254 -1.01 -2.59 -2.62
N ARG A 255 -0.24 -3.69 -2.52
CA ARG A 255 0.43 -4.30 -3.68
C ARG A 255 -0.55 -4.92 -4.66
N MET A 256 -1.62 -5.53 -4.18
CA MET A 256 -2.69 -6.09 -5.01
C MET A 256 -3.43 -5.02 -5.81
N ILE A 257 -3.70 -3.86 -5.19
CA ILE A 257 -4.29 -2.70 -5.87
C ILE A 257 -3.32 -2.14 -6.91
N SER A 258 -2.04 -1.95 -6.55
CA SER A 258 -1.00 -1.48 -7.48
C SER A 258 -0.90 -2.39 -8.71
N PHE A 259 -0.77 -3.71 -8.48
CA PHE A 259 -0.74 -4.70 -9.55
C PHE A 259 -1.99 -4.65 -10.43
N GLY A 260 -3.17 -4.48 -9.82
CA GLY A 260 -4.42 -4.36 -10.56
C GLY A 260 -4.40 -3.18 -11.55
N TYR A 261 -4.00 -2.00 -11.08
CA TYR A 261 -3.94 -0.81 -11.95
C TYR A 261 -2.85 -0.91 -13.01
N ASP A 262 -1.66 -1.39 -12.66
CA ASP A 262 -0.57 -1.59 -13.62
C ASP A 262 -1.00 -2.55 -14.74
N PHE A 263 -1.67 -3.65 -14.37
CA PHE A 263 -2.17 -4.63 -15.34
C PHE A 263 -3.27 -4.05 -16.24
N HIS A 264 -4.19 -3.27 -15.67
CA HIS A 264 -5.27 -2.62 -16.42
C HIS A 264 -4.73 -1.60 -17.42
N TRP A 265 -3.77 -0.75 -17.02
CA TRP A 265 -3.17 0.23 -17.93
C TRP A 265 -2.37 -0.41 -19.07
N ALA A 266 -1.57 -1.45 -18.79
CA ALA A 266 -0.85 -2.17 -19.85
C ALA A 266 -1.77 -2.76 -20.95
N HIS A 267 -2.98 -3.16 -20.58
CA HIS A 267 -3.98 -3.67 -21.53
C HIS A 267 -4.70 -2.57 -22.31
N GLN A 268 -4.83 -1.37 -21.74
CA GLN A 268 -5.40 -0.25 -22.46
C GLN A 268 -4.44 0.26 -23.54
N ASP A 269 -3.15 0.38 -23.22
CA ASP A 269 -2.13 0.89 -24.14
C ASP A 269 -1.93 -0.02 -25.36
N SER A 270 -1.90 -1.34 -25.17
CA SER A 270 -1.76 -2.31 -26.29
C SER A 270 -2.91 -2.30 -27.30
N HIS A 271 -4.14 -2.02 -26.84
CA HIS A 271 -5.29 -1.88 -27.73
C HIS A 271 -5.28 -0.56 -28.52
N PHE A 272 -4.64 0.49 -28.00
CA PHE A 272 -4.42 1.72 -28.75
C PHE A 272 -3.45 1.52 -29.92
N ASP A 273 -2.35 0.80 -29.70
CA ASP A 273 -1.35 0.55 -30.75
C ASP A 273 -1.93 -0.27 -31.93
N GLN A 274 -2.75 -1.29 -31.64
CA GLN A 274 -3.43 -2.06 -32.70
C GLN A 274 -4.45 -1.22 -33.50
N LYS A 275 -5.19 -0.33 -32.84
CA LYS A 275 -6.16 0.54 -33.53
C LYS A 275 -5.49 1.59 -34.39
N ILE A 276 -4.34 2.11 -33.98
CA ILE A 276 -3.55 3.04 -34.79
C ILE A 276 -3.03 2.34 -36.05
N PHE A 277 -2.58 1.09 -35.93
CA PHE A 277 -2.05 0.33 -37.07
C PHE A 277 -3.14 -0.11 -38.07
N PHE A 278 -4.38 -0.33 -37.62
CA PHE A 278 -5.50 -0.68 -38.51
C PHE A 278 -6.10 0.52 -39.25
N PHE A 279 -5.80 1.75 -38.79
CA PHE A 279 -6.26 2.99 -39.40
C PHE A 279 -5.18 3.69 -40.26
N LEU A 280 -4.00 3.09 -40.39
CA LEU A 280 -2.89 3.52 -41.25
C LEU A 280 -2.80 2.59 -42.46
#